data_AF-A0A7J4QZ07-F1
#
_entry.id   AF-A0A7J4QZ07-F1
#
_cell.length_a   1.000
_cell.length_b   1.000
_cell.length_c   1.000
_cell.angle_alpha   90.00
_cell.angle_beta   90.00
_cell.angle_gamma   90.00
#
_symmetry.space_group_name_H-M   'P 1'
#
loop_
_entity.id
_entity.type
_entity.pdbx_description
1 polymer ?
#
loop_
_entity_poly.entity_id
_entity_poly.type
_entity_poly.pdbx_seq_one_letter_code
_entity_poly.pdbx_strand_id
1 'polypeptide(L)'
;DDVIDVVSEDGYLVRIKPLIITQKRVQTSVKQSIRAKTRDVLLGYVAKTTYDALQVAMLDGSLETEIQNQIKTIYPCRSVVIRKSQLLQEGVEMEEGPTLDEIHAEEARKEAEIKAKKAAALAEAMAEEEAEGDDDEEDSTDDVVEEAAEAEETPAEEVAEEEAPAEEASSDDVDYTSMTVAELKELLKAAGKPVSGKKAELIERLQE
;
A
#
# COMPACT_ATOMS: atom_id res chain seq x y z
N ASP A 1 -3.27 2.17 34.24
CA ASP A 1 -1.94 1.71 33.82
C ASP A 1 -2.06 0.30 33.31
N ASP A 2 -1.68 0.13 32.06
CA ASP A 2 -1.50 -1.14 31.39
C ASP A 2 -0.33 -1.00 30.40
N VAL A 3 0.20 -2.12 29.92
CA VAL A 3 1.18 -2.14 28.82
C VAL A 3 0.55 -2.92 27.70
N ILE A 4 0.34 -2.27 26.55
CA ILE A 4 -0.39 -2.85 25.44
C ILE A 4 0.51 -2.79 24.21
N ASP A 5 0.67 -3.95 23.58
CA ASP A 5 1.37 -4.08 22.31
C ASP A 5 0.31 -4.15 21.22
N VAL A 6 0.40 -3.26 20.24
CA VAL A 6 -0.56 -3.11 19.14
C VAL A 6 0.19 -3.07 17.81
N VAL A 7 -0.45 -3.59 16.77
CA VAL A 7 0.05 -3.55 15.40
C VAL A 7 -0.81 -2.57 14.61
N SER A 8 -0.18 -1.59 13.97
CA SER A 8 -0.87 -0.65 13.08
C SER A 8 -1.20 -1.28 11.73
N GLU A 9 -1.96 -0.58 10.90
CA GLU A 9 -2.29 -1.03 9.54
C GLU A 9 -1.03 -1.31 8.69
N ASP A 10 -0.03 -0.42 8.76
CA ASP A 10 1.24 -0.54 8.01
C ASP A 10 2.23 -1.57 8.62
N GLY A 11 1.77 -2.36 9.60
CA GLY A 11 2.58 -3.42 10.22
C GLY A 11 3.59 -2.96 11.26
N TYR A 12 3.57 -1.71 11.72
CA TYR A 12 4.41 -1.26 12.84
C TYR A 12 3.93 -1.87 14.15
N LEU A 13 4.84 -2.48 14.90
CA LEU A 13 4.57 -2.98 16.25
C LEU A 13 4.91 -1.91 17.28
N VAL A 14 3.88 -1.34 17.91
CA VAL A 14 4.00 -0.25 18.88
C VAL A 14 3.53 -0.70 20.26
N ARG A 15 4.34 -0.46 21.28
CA ARG A 15 3.99 -0.63 22.69
C ARG A 15 3.51 0.68 23.29
N ILE A 16 2.25 0.75 23.65
CA ILE A 16 1.59 1.93 24.23
C ILE A 16 1.35 1.70 25.72
N LYS A 17 1.73 2.70 26.54
CA LYS A 17 1.53 2.72 28.00
C LYS A 17 0.56 3.83 28.38
N PRO A 18 -0.76 3.56 28.40
CA PRO A 18 -1.74 4.53 28.86
C PRO A 18 -1.70 4.68 30.39
N LEU A 19 -1.75 5.93 30.83
CA LEU A 19 -1.90 6.32 32.23
C LEU A 19 -3.28 6.95 32.42
N ILE A 20 -4.04 6.41 33.38
CA ILE A 20 -5.42 6.85 33.65
C ILE A 20 -5.51 7.23 35.12
N ILE A 21 -5.90 8.48 35.37
CA ILE A 21 -6.07 9.01 36.73
C ILE A 21 -7.57 9.09 37.02
N THR A 22 -8.02 8.39 38.05
CA THR A 22 -9.41 8.47 38.54
C THR A 22 -9.56 9.58 39.58
N GLN A 23 -10.77 10.14 39.72
CA GLN A 23 -10.99 11.24 40.68
C GLN A 23 -10.84 10.83 42.15
N LYS A 24 -11.21 9.58 42.46
CA LYS A 24 -11.13 9.01 43.81
C LYS A 24 -10.53 7.61 43.75
N ARG A 25 -10.28 7.01 44.91
CA ARG A 25 -9.88 5.62 45.01
C ARG A 25 -10.99 4.71 44.46
N VAL A 26 -10.61 3.82 43.56
CA VAL A 26 -11.51 2.88 42.88
C VAL A 26 -11.21 1.45 43.34
N GLN A 27 -12.24 0.59 43.37
CA GLN A 27 -12.11 -0.85 43.68
C GLN A 27 -11.30 -1.60 42.60
N THR A 28 -10.76 -2.76 42.95
CA THR A 28 -9.91 -3.56 42.05
C THR A 28 -10.65 -4.10 40.83
N SER A 29 -11.91 -4.53 40.99
CA SER A 29 -12.77 -4.98 39.89
C SER A 29 -12.97 -3.88 38.84
N VAL A 30 -13.28 -2.66 39.29
CA VAL A 30 -13.49 -1.51 38.41
C VAL A 30 -12.18 -1.08 37.74
N LYS A 31 -11.02 -1.20 38.41
CA LYS A 31 -9.71 -0.99 37.76
C LYS A 31 -9.47 -1.98 36.62
N GLN A 32 -9.85 -3.24 36.79
CA GLN A 32 -9.73 -4.26 35.74
C GLN A 32 -10.66 -3.97 34.57
N SER A 33 -11.92 -3.58 34.83
CA SER A 33 -12.84 -3.21 33.76
C SER A 33 -12.39 -1.98 32.97
N ILE A 34 -11.79 -0.99 33.64
CA ILE A 34 -11.20 0.19 32.97
C ILE A 34 -10.07 -0.27 32.05
N ARG A 35 -9.13 -1.08 32.54
CA ARG A 35 -8.01 -1.59 31.74
C ARG A 35 -8.46 -2.40 30.53
N ALA A 36 -9.46 -3.28 30.70
CA ALA A 36 -10.00 -4.08 29.60
C ALA A 36 -10.59 -3.17 28.49
N LYS A 37 -11.47 -2.23 28.85
CA LYS A 37 -12.03 -1.30 27.86
C LYS A 37 -11.00 -0.43 27.18
N THR A 38 -9.99 0.06 27.92
CA THR A 38 -8.90 0.84 27.31
C THR A 38 -8.13 0.02 26.28
N ARG A 39 -7.90 -1.27 26.55
CA ARG A 39 -7.25 -2.18 25.60
C ARG A 39 -8.09 -2.38 24.34
N ASP A 40 -9.39 -2.59 24.49
CA ASP A 40 -10.30 -2.81 23.37
C ASP A 40 -10.37 -1.57 22.46
N VAL A 41 -10.44 -0.37 23.05
CA VAL A 41 -10.45 0.90 22.30
C VAL A 41 -9.12 1.12 21.58
N LEU A 42 -7.99 0.93 22.26
CA LEU A 42 -6.67 1.11 21.64
C LEU A 42 -6.45 0.13 20.49
N LEU A 43 -6.80 -1.14 20.68
CA LEU A 43 -6.60 -2.18 19.66
C LEU A 43 -7.53 -1.93 18.45
N GLY A 44 -8.77 -1.49 18.70
CA GLY A 44 -9.71 -1.14 17.64
C GLY A 44 -9.39 0.16 16.90
N TYR A 45 -8.71 1.12 17.54
CA TYR A 45 -8.26 2.36 16.92
C TYR A 45 -7.01 2.12 16.07
N VAL A 46 -5.96 1.53 16.67
CA VAL A 46 -4.67 1.33 16.02
C VAL A 46 -4.78 0.40 14.80
N ALA A 47 -5.66 -0.60 14.85
CA ALA A 47 -5.86 -1.51 13.72
C ALA A 47 -6.49 -0.86 12.47
N LYS A 48 -6.98 0.39 12.57
CA LYS A 48 -7.63 1.13 11.47
C LYS A 48 -6.82 2.33 10.99
N THR A 49 -5.71 2.61 11.65
CA THR A 49 -4.94 3.83 11.42
C THR A 49 -3.51 3.46 11.07
N THR A 50 -2.97 4.19 10.11
CA THR A 50 -1.55 4.19 9.80
C THR A 50 -0.74 4.73 10.99
N TYR A 51 0.56 4.43 11.03
CA TYR A 51 1.42 4.86 12.13
C TYR A 51 1.58 6.39 12.20
N ASP A 52 1.56 7.09 11.07
CA ASP A 52 1.60 8.55 11.04
C ASP A 52 0.33 9.18 11.62
N ALA A 53 -0.85 8.72 11.18
CA ALA A 53 -2.12 9.17 11.72
C ALA A 53 -2.23 8.88 13.23
N LEU A 54 -1.70 7.74 13.68
CA LEU A 54 -1.58 7.42 15.10
C LEU A 54 -0.73 8.44 15.86
N GLN A 55 0.44 8.83 15.33
CA GLN A 55 1.32 9.81 15.97
C GLN A 55 0.63 11.18 16.10
N VAL A 56 0.00 11.65 15.03
CA VAL A 56 -0.79 12.90 15.03
C VAL A 56 -1.87 12.82 16.10
N ALA A 57 -2.66 11.74 16.12
CA ALA A 57 -3.71 11.55 17.13
C ALA A 57 -3.19 11.49 18.58
N MET A 58 -1.97 11.00 18.81
CA MET A 58 -1.32 11.02 20.12
C MET A 58 -0.88 12.42 20.55
N LEU A 59 -0.40 13.24 19.61
CA LEU A 59 0.02 14.62 19.88
C LEU A 59 -1.17 15.54 20.10
N ASP A 60 -2.24 15.33 19.33
CA ASP A 60 -3.46 16.14 19.37
C ASP A 60 -4.34 15.85 20.59
N GLY A 61 -4.12 14.69 21.24
CA GLY A 61 -4.93 14.21 22.36
C GLY A 61 -6.34 13.74 21.95
N SER A 62 -6.59 13.56 20.65
CA SER A 62 -7.87 13.05 20.14
C SER A 62 -8.12 11.62 20.63
N LEU A 63 -7.10 10.77 20.57
CA LEU A 63 -7.11 9.40 21.08
C LEU A 63 -7.40 9.36 22.58
N GLU A 64 -6.82 10.28 23.35
CA GLU A 64 -7.01 10.39 24.79
C GLU A 64 -8.46 10.76 25.15
N THR A 65 -9.05 11.66 24.38
CA THR A 65 -10.43 12.11 24.55
C THR A 65 -11.43 11.00 24.23
N GLU A 66 -11.18 10.23 23.17
CA GLU A 66 -12.00 9.08 22.80
C GLU A 66 -11.99 8.00 23.90
N ILE A 67 -10.79 7.64 24.39
CA ILE A 67 -10.66 6.72 25.52
C ILE A 67 -11.39 7.26 26.75
N GLN A 68 -11.28 8.57 27.04
CA GLN A 68 -11.96 9.17 28.17
C GLN A 68 -13.49 9.04 28.06
N ASN A 69 -14.04 9.24 26.87
CA ASN A 69 -15.48 9.13 26.63
C ASN A 69 -16.00 7.70 26.84
N GLN A 70 -15.26 6.70 26.39
CA GLN A 70 -15.62 5.28 26.58
C GLN A 70 -15.48 4.83 28.06
N ILE A 71 -14.47 5.34 28.76
CA ILE A 71 -14.25 4.99 30.19
C ILE A 71 -15.30 5.64 31.09
N LYS A 72 -15.82 6.84 30.75
CA LYS A 72 -16.85 7.55 31.55
C LYS A 72 -18.08 6.67 31.83
N THR A 73 -18.41 5.71 30.95
CA THR A 73 -19.50 4.75 31.15
C THR A 73 -19.27 3.82 32.36
N ILE A 74 -18.01 3.51 32.68
CA ILE A 74 -17.67 2.73 33.89
C ILE A 74 -17.52 3.65 35.09
N TYR A 75 -16.64 4.65 34.98
CA TYR A 75 -16.23 5.49 36.10
C TYR A 75 -15.64 6.82 35.63
N PRO A 76 -15.90 7.95 36.33
CA PRO A 76 -15.33 9.24 35.97
C PRO A 76 -13.80 9.29 36.16
N CYS A 77 -13.08 9.54 35.07
CA CYS A 77 -11.64 9.80 35.07
C CYS A 77 -11.34 11.30 35.10
N ARG A 78 -10.24 11.67 35.77
CA ARG A 78 -9.73 13.05 35.83
C ARG A 78 -8.91 13.39 34.59
N SER A 79 -7.99 12.51 34.20
CA SER A 79 -7.22 12.61 32.96
C SER A 79 -6.85 11.23 32.45
N VAL A 80 -6.72 11.13 31.14
CA VAL A 80 -6.19 9.98 30.40
C VAL A 80 -5.05 10.53 29.57
N VAL A 81 -3.86 9.95 29.69
CA VAL A 81 -2.69 10.39 28.93
C VAL A 81 -1.90 9.19 28.45
N ILE A 82 -1.36 9.24 27.23
CA ILE A 82 -0.39 8.25 26.75
C ILE A 82 0.98 8.61 27.32
N ARG A 83 1.44 7.84 28.31
CA ARG A 83 2.70 8.17 29.02
C ARG A 83 3.93 7.84 28.19
N LYS A 84 3.88 6.76 27.41
CA LYS A 84 4.98 6.28 26.58
C LYS A 84 4.43 5.50 25.40
N SER A 85 4.84 5.86 24.20
CA SER A 85 4.84 5.00 23.02
C SER A 85 6.27 4.48 22.81
N GLN A 86 6.42 3.21 22.46
CA GLN A 86 7.71 2.63 22.07
C GLN A 86 7.49 1.87 20.77
N LEU A 87 8.24 2.21 19.73
CA LEU A 87 8.32 1.37 18.55
C LEU A 87 9.17 0.14 18.89
N LEU A 88 8.64 -1.06 18.62
CA LEU A 88 9.36 -2.31 18.83
C LEU A 88 9.91 -2.86 17.51
N GLN A 89 9.11 -2.79 16.46
CA GLN A 89 9.46 -3.27 15.13
C GLN A 89 8.94 -2.30 14.09
N GLU A 90 9.78 -1.99 13.12
CA GLU A 90 9.44 -1.18 11.96
C GLU A 90 8.53 -1.98 11.02
N GLY A 91 7.54 -1.31 10.46
CA GLY A 91 6.56 -1.87 9.55
C GLY A 91 7.11 -2.01 8.13
N VAL A 92 6.24 -2.48 7.23
CA VAL A 92 6.55 -2.56 5.81
C VAL A 92 6.20 -1.20 5.21
N GLU A 93 7.21 -0.51 4.67
CA GLU A 93 6.97 0.71 3.90
C GLU A 93 6.25 0.34 2.61
N MET A 94 4.94 0.55 2.59
CA MET A 94 4.19 0.57 1.34
C MET A 94 4.43 1.93 0.72
N GLU A 95 5.52 2.07 -0.05
CA GLU A 95 5.59 3.11 -1.07
C GLU A 95 4.52 2.77 -2.11
N GLU A 96 3.28 3.20 -1.84
CA GLU A 96 2.30 3.39 -2.89
C GLU A 96 2.87 4.47 -3.81
N GLY A 97 3.57 4.02 -4.85
CA GLY A 97 4.01 4.88 -5.93
C GLY A 97 2.82 5.68 -6.47
N PRO A 98 3.08 6.86 -7.07
CA PRO A 98 2.03 7.74 -7.54
C PRO A 98 1.02 6.98 -8.39
N THR A 99 -0.26 7.19 -8.11
CA THR A 99 -1.33 6.49 -8.83
C THR A 99 -1.26 6.86 -10.32
N LEU A 100 -1.61 5.92 -11.21
CA LEU A 100 -1.62 6.14 -12.66
C LEU A 100 -2.38 7.42 -13.06
N ASP A 101 -3.44 7.76 -12.31
CA ASP A 101 -4.27 8.95 -12.57
C ASP A 101 -3.57 10.26 -12.17
N GLU A 102 -2.74 10.26 -11.12
CA GLU A 102 -1.95 11.42 -10.70
C GLU A 102 -0.77 11.65 -11.66
N ILE A 103 -0.17 10.59 -12.19
CA ILE A 103 0.90 10.68 -13.20
C ILE A 103 0.35 11.28 -14.51
N HIS A 104 -0.80 10.81 -15.00
CA HIS A 104 -1.40 11.37 -16.22
C HIS A 104 -1.82 12.83 -16.06
N ALA A 105 -2.30 13.24 -14.87
CA ALA A 105 -2.64 14.63 -14.59
C ALA A 105 -1.39 15.53 -14.54
N GLU A 106 -0.28 15.03 -14.00
CA GLU A 106 0.99 15.74 -14.01
C GLU A 106 1.63 15.82 -15.39
N GLU A 107 1.54 14.75 -16.19
CA GLU A 107 2.01 14.72 -17.58
C GLU A 107 1.20 15.69 -18.44
N ALA A 108 -0.13 15.69 -18.35
CA ALA A 108 -0.96 16.66 -19.08
C ALA A 108 -0.66 18.12 -18.70
N ARG A 109 -0.30 18.40 -17.44
CA ARG A 109 0.13 19.74 -17.00
C ARG A 109 1.50 20.10 -17.55
N LYS A 110 2.47 19.17 -17.51
CA LYS A 110 3.81 19.36 -18.06
C LYS A 110 3.76 19.51 -19.59
N GLU A 111 2.90 18.76 -20.28
CA GLU A 111 2.66 18.88 -21.71
C GLU A 111 2.00 20.21 -22.07
N ALA A 112 1.06 20.71 -21.26
CA ALA A 112 0.47 22.03 -21.46
C ALA A 112 1.50 23.16 -21.26
N GLU A 113 2.39 23.04 -20.27
CA GLU A 113 3.48 24.00 -20.05
C GLU A 113 4.55 23.95 -21.15
N ILE A 114 4.91 22.76 -21.63
CA ILE A 114 5.83 22.58 -22.76
C ILE A 114 5.19 23.10 -24.04
N LYS A 115 3.89 22.87 -24.26
CA LYS A 115 3.15 23.41 -25.40
C LYS A 115 3.01 24.93 -25.32
N ALA A 116 2.81 25.51 -24.14
CA ALA A 116 2.77 26.95 -23.94
C ALA A 116 4.15 27.60 -24.16
N LYS A 117 5.23 26.97 -23.68
CA LYS A 117 6.61 27.45 -23.93
C LYS A 117 7.03 27.27 -25.39
N LYS A 118 6.62 26.17 -26.03
CA LYS A 118 6.87 25.94 -27.46
C LYS A 118 6.05 26.88 -28.34
N ALA A 119 4.81 27.19 -27.95
CA ALA A 119 3.98 28.19 -28.63
C ALA A 119 4.50 29.61 -28.41
N ALA A 120 5.01 29.93 -27.22
CA ALA A 120 5.66 31.21 -26.96
C ALA A 120 6.97 31.35 -27.74
N ALA A 121 7.80 30.31 -27.80
CA ALA A 121 9.02 30.32 -28.61
C ALA A 121 8.74 30.36 -30.11
N LEU A 122 7.66 29.72 -30.59
CA LEU A 122 7.22 29.80 -31.98
C LEU A 122 6.67 31.19 -32.31
N ALA A 123 5.93 31.81 -31.38
CA ALA A 123 5.44 33.18 -31.54
C ALA A 123 6.56 34.22 -31.48
N GLU A 124 7.60 33.99 -30.67
CA GLU A 124 8.79 34.84 -30.61
C GLU A 124 9.65 34.69 -31.88
N ALA A 125 9.80 33.47 -32.40
CA ALA A 125 10.47 33.22 -33.68
C ALA A 125 9.73 33.81 -34.89
N MET A 126 8.39 33.76 -34.91
CA MET A 126 7.60 34.39 -35.99
C MET A 126 7.48 35.91 -35.85
N ALA A 127 7.57 36.46 -34.63
CA ALA A 127 7.62 37.91 -34.43
C ALA A 127 8.99 38.52 -34.80
N GLU A 128 10.07 37.73 -34.75
CA GLU A 128 11.40 38.13 -35.22
C GLU A 128 11.50 38.01 -36.76
N GLU A 129 10.69 37.16 -37.39
CA GLU A 129 10.55 37.04 -38.85
C GLU A 129 9.62 38.11 -39.46
N GLU A 130 8.63 38.62 -38.72
CA GLU A 130 7.75 39.73 -39.15
C GLU A 130 8.39 41.14 -39.02
N ALA A 131 9.61 41.25 -38.50
CA ALA A 131 10.32 42.53 -38.36
C ALA A 131 11.20 42.92 -39.56
N GLU A 132 11.38 42.03 -40.55
CA GLU A 132 11.93 42.38 -41.86
C GLU A 132 10.83 42.26 -42.92
N GLY A 133 10.28 43.40 -43.32
CA GLY A 133 9.19 43.50 -44.28
C GLY A 133 9.59 43.14 -45.72
N ASP A 134 8.67 42.44 -46.39
CA ASP A 134 8.08 42.77 -47.70
C ASP A 134 9.02 43.24 -48.83
N ASP A 135 9.27 42.36 -49.82
CA ASP A 135 9.45 42.74 -51.23
C ASP A 135 9.16 41.51 -52.14
N ASP A 136 7.94 41.52 -52.68
CA ASP A 136 7.51 41.20 -54.07
C ASP A 136 7.83 39.90 -54.85
N GLU A 137 6.75 39.48 -55.53
CA GLU A 137 6.61 38.88 -56.87
C GLU A 137 6.84 37.37 -57.18
N GLU A 138 5.70 36.77 -57.55
CA GLU A 138 5.41 35.90 -58.71
C GLU A 138 5.95 34.45 -58.82
N ASP A 139 4.96 33.54 -58.75
CA ASP A 139 4.62 32.51 -59.75
C ASP A 139 5.73 31.61 -60.33
N SER A 140 5.65 30.30 -60.02
CA SER A 140 5.80 29.26 -61.05
C SER A 140 5.46 27.87 -60.51
N THR A 141 4.27 27.41 -60.92
CA THR A 141 4.01 26.10 -61.53
C THR A 141 4.56 24.83 -60.85
N ASP A 142 3.62 24.03 -60.35
CA ASP A 142 3.33 22.66 -60.82
C ASP A 142 4.55 21.78 -61.13
N ASP A 143 4.83 20.80 -60.26
CA ASP A 143 5.11 19.47 -60.77
C ASP A 143 4.61 18.40 -59.79
N VAL A 144 3.85 17.50 -60.37
CA VAL A 144 3.01 16.48 -59.78
C VAL A 144 3.68 15.16 -60.11
N VAL A 145 4.00 14.38 -59.08
CA VAL A 145 3.99 12.90 -59.10
C VAL A 145 5.06 12.22 -59.95
N GLU A 146 5.88 11.38 -59.30
CA GLU A 146 6.12 9.97 -59.67
C GLU A 146 7.16 9.41 -58.68
N GLU A 147 6.78 8.42 -57.85
CA GLU A 147 7.03 6.99 -58.09
C GLU A 147 8.34 6.60 -57.38
N ALA A 148 8.43 5.59 -56.51
CA ALA A 148 7.76 4.31 -56.50
C ALA A 148 7.59 3.82 -55.06
N ALA A 149 6.42 3.24 -54.82
CA ALA A 149 6.21 2.18 -53.85
C ALA A 149 6.77 0.84 -54.41
N GLU A 150 6.57 -0.21 -53.63
CA GLU A 150 6.93 -1.63 -53.87
C GLU A 150 8.31 -2.06 -53.36
N ALA A 151 8.46 -3.15 -52.63
CA ALA A 151 7.49 -4.12 -52.09
C ALA A 151 8.20 -4.99 -51.04
N GLU A 152 7.39 -5.58 -50.17
CA GLU A 152 7.34 -7.00 -49.73
C GLU A 152 8.65 -7.82 -49.78
N GLU A 153 8.97 -8.70 -48.83
CA GLU A 153 8.12 -9.68 -48.16
C GLU A 153 8.96 -10.33 -47.04
N THR A 154 8.30 -10.73 -45.94
CA THR A 154 8.79 -11.72 -44.96
C THR A 154 8.72 -13.14 -45.60
N PRO A 155 8.78 -14.31 -44.93
CA PRO A 155 9.09 -14.71 -43.55
C PRO A 155 9.93 -16.03 -43.40
N ALA A 156 10.08 -16.46 -42.14
CA ALA A 156 10.21 -17.84 -41.62
C ALA A 156 11.61 -18.50 -41.50
N GLU A 157 12.00 -18.85 -40.26
CA GLU A 157 12.07 -20.26 -39.83
C GLU A 157 12.13 -20.38 -38.29
N GLU A 158 11.53 -21.45 -37.79
CA GLU A 158 11.09 -21.77 -36.44
C GLU A 158 11.83 -23.04 -35.99
N VAL A 159 12.40 -23.06 -34.77
CA VAL A 159 12.79 -24.29 -34.02
C VAL A 159 12.78 -23.87 -32.53
N ALA A 160 11.84 -24.25 -31.65
CA ALA A 160 11.58 -25.59 -31.06
C ALA A 160 12.88 -26.25 -30.54
N GLU A 161 13.05 -26.87 -29.38
CA GLU A 161 12.31 -27.16 -28.15
C GLU A 161 13.36 -27.90 -27.24
N GLU A 162 12.98 -28.35 -26.04
CA GLU A 162 13.67 -29.37 -25.20
C GLU A 162 14.86 -28.89 -24.34
N GLU A 163 14.75 -28.71 -23.01
CA GLU A 163 14.30 -29.57 -21.90
C GLU A 163 15.30 -30.69 -21.50
N ALA A 164 15.36 -30.94 -20.18
CA ALA A 164 15.68 -32.20 -19.51
C ALA A 164 17.08 -32.32 -18.79
N PRO A 165 17.25 -33.26 -17.83
CA PRO A 165 17.19 -32.99 -16.38
C PRO A 165 18.24 -33.82 -15.56
N ALA A 166 18.25 -33.71 -14.21
CA ALA A 166 18.73 -34.71 -13.21
C ALA A 166 18.95 -34.02 -11.84
N GLU A 167 18.77 -34.59 -10.64
CA GLU A 167 17.99 -35.69 -10.06
C GLU A 167 18.16 -35.55 -8.52
N GLU A 168 17.08 -35.81 -7.77
CA GLU A 168 16.93 -36.20 -6.35
C GLU A 168 17.90 -35.75 -5.22
N ALA A 169 17.34 -35.05 -4.21
CA ALA A 169 17.29 -35.46 -2.78
C ALA A 169 17.02 -34.29 -1.80
N SER A 170 15.79 -34.17 -1.29
CA SER A 170 15.47 -34.00 0.15
C SER A 170 14.00 -33.61 0.32
N SER A 171 13.24 -34.45 1.04
CA SER A 171 11.94 -34.11 1.59
C SER A 171 12.06 -32.99 2.63
N ASP A 172 10.94 -32.31 2.85
CA ASP A 172 10.63 -31.48 4.01
C ASP A 172 11.30 -30.11 4.10
N ASP A 173 10.66 -29.09 3.51
CA ASP A 173 10.48 -27.76 4.14
C ASP A 173 9.53 -26.90 3.28
N VAL A 174 8.35 -27.44 2.93
CA VAL A 174 7.27 -26.58 2.41
C VAL A 174 6.44 -26.13 3.61
N ASP A 175 6.50 -24.84 3.92
CA ASP A 175 5.76 -24.22 5.02
C ASP A 175 4.25 -24.18 4.75
N TYR A 176 3.56 -25.31 4.94
CA TYR A 176 2.09 -25.45 4.85
C TYR A 176 1.33 -24.56 5.84
N THR A 177 2.01 -23.93 6.81
CA THR A 177 1.45 -22.99 7.78
C THR A 177 0.94 -21.71 7.12
N SER A 178 1.58 -21.30 6.01
CA SER A 178 1.27 -20.09 5.25
C SER A 178 0.10 -20.28 4.27
N MET A 179 -0.18 -21.51 3.84
CA MET A 179 -1.22 -21.81 2.83
C MET A 179 -2.65 -21.67 3.36
N THR A 180 -3.59 -21.42 2.45
CA THR A 180 -5.01 -21.33 2.82
C THR A 180 -5.64 -22.71 3.00
N VAL A 181 -6.76 -22.79 3.73
CA VAL A 181 -7.47 -24.07 3.93
C VAL A 181 -7.97 -24.67 2.60
N ALA A 182 -8.17 -23.86 1.56
CA ALA A 182 -8.55 -24.32 0.23
C ALA A 182 -7.38 -25.04 -0.46
N GLU A 183 -6.21 -24.40 -0.50
CA GLU A 183 -4.98 -24.97 -1.06
C GLU A 183 -4.58 -26.27 -0.36
N LEU A 184 -4.64 -26.30 0.98
CA LEU A 184 -4.34 -27.51 1.75
C LEU A 184 -5.30 -28.67 1.42
N LYS A 185 -6.56 -28.37 1.11
CA LYS A 185 -7.53 -29.41 0.69
C LYS A 185 -7.29 -29.88 -0.73
N GLU A 186 -6.84 -29.02 -1.63
CA GLU A 186 -6.47 -29.39 -2.99
C GLU A 186 -5.23 -30.29 -3.00
N LEU A 187 -4.22 -29.95 -2.19
CA LEU A 187 -3.03 -30.76 -1.99
C LEU A 187 -3.36 -32.12 -1.35
N LEU A 188 -4.24 -32.16 -0.34
CA LEU A 188 -4.70 -33.41 0.25
C LEU A 188 -5.54 -34.25 -0.74
N LYS A 189 -6.34 -33.62 -1.60
CA LYS A 189 -7.10 -34.30 -2.65
C LYS A 189 -6.20 -34.87 -3.73
N ALA A 190 -5.15 -34.15 -4.13
CA ALA A 190 -4.13 -34.63 -5.04
C ALA A 190 -3.33 -35.80 -4.42
N ALA A 191 -3.06 -35.73 -3.12
CA ALA A 191 -2.41 -36.80 -2.35
C ALA A 191 -3.35 -37.97 -1.96
N GLY A 192 -4.64 -37.90 -2.30
CA GLY A 192 -5.64 -38.93 -1.97
C GLY A 192 -5.97 -39.08 -0.49
N LYS A 193 -5.60 -38.09 0.34
CA LYS A 193 -5.80 -38.06 1.79
C LYS A 193 -7.13 -37.33 2.15
N PRO A 194 -7.75 -37.59 3.32
CA PRO A 194 -9.03 -36.99 3.67
C PRO A 194 -8.95 -35.47 3.92
N VAL A 195 -9.91 -34.72 3.36
CA VAL A 195 -9.98 -33.24 3.35
C VAL A 195 -10.76 -32.62 4.53
N SER A 196 -11.09 -33.42 5.54
CA SER A 196 -11.92 -33.01 6.67
C SER A 196 -11.06 -32.63 7.88
N GLY A 197 -11.29 -31.45 8.47
CA GLY A 197 -10.62 -31.05 9.70
C GLY A 197 -10.39 -29.54 9.80
N LYS A 198 -9.75 -29.13 10.90
CA LYS A 198 -9.22 -27.77 11.08
C LYS A 198 -7.91 -27.60 10.30
N LYS A 199 -7.49 -26.35 10.05
CA LYS A 199 -6.25 -26.01 9.31
C LYS A 199 -5.02 -26.80 9.81
N ALA A 200 -4.84 -26.89 11.13
CA ALA A 200 -3.72 -27.64 11.74
C ALA A 200 -3.73 -29.13 11.39
N GLU A 201 -4.90 -29.78 11.41
CA GLU A 201 -5.04 -31.21 11.10
C GLU A 201 -4.80 -31.52 9.60
N LEU A 202 -5.04 -30.53 8.72
CA LEU A 202 -4.73 -30.65 7.29
C LEU A 202 -3.22 -30.51 7.04
N ILE A 203 -2.56 -29.63 7.80
CA ILE A 203 -1.10 -29.42 7.75
C ILE A 203 -0.36 -30.65 8.27
N GLU A 204 -0.73 -31.15 9.46
CA GLU A 204 -0.11 -32.35 10.05
C GLU A 204 -0.20 -33.55 9.09
N ARG A 205 -1.33 -33.71 8.40
CA ARG A 205 -1.54 -34.78 7.43
C ARG A 205 -0.74 -34.62 6.12
N LEU A 206 -0.32 -33.40 5.78
CA LEU A 206 0.59 -33.15 4.65
C LEU A 206 2.07 -33.31 5.04
N GLN A 207 2.37 -33.20 6.33
CA GLN A 207 3.71 -33.41 6.91
C GLN A 207 3.97 -34.88 7.29
N GLU A 208 2.93 -35.72 7.39
CA GLU A 208 2.99 -37.18 7.60
C GLU A 208 3.09 -37.96 6.29
#